data_AF-A0A8J6N860-F1
#
_entry.id   AF-A0A8J6N860-F1
#
_cell.length_a   1.000
_cell.length_b   1.000
_cell.length_c   1.000
_cell.angle_alpha   90.00
_cell.angle_beta   90.00
_cell.angle_gamma   90.00
#
_symmetry.space_group_name_H-M   'P 1'
#
loop_
_entity.id
_entity.type
_entity.pdbx_description
1 polymer ?
#
loop_
_entity_poly.entity_id
_entity_poly.type
_entity_poly.pdbx_seq_one_letter_code
_entity_poly.pdbx_strand_id
1 'polypeptide(L)'
;MYYLPKNREGGFTLVELLIAMTIGLIILAALSSTFLMQRKIYDVQEQIVEMVQTARAAMDMMTREIRMAGYDPTGAGFDGITYDADQLEIKADMYQTNNTGNPDGDTDDSNEHIKYTMDSDYPFEIRRDTGGGRQEFALNIQTFTFDYLNSAGSATTTTADIRQIRITITARTSKADADYSANNGYRTHTLTSLITPRNLGL
;
A
#
# COMPACT_ATOMS: atom_id res chain seq x y z
N MET A 1 47.62 -47.85 49.46
CA MET A 1 46.57 -47.05 48.79
C MET A 1 47.24 -46.27 47.67
N TYR A 2 46.69 -46.38 46.45
CA TYR A 2 47.32 -46.02 45.17
C TYR A 2 47.71 -44.54 45.04
N TYR A 3 48.94 -44.26 44.60
CA TYR A 3 49.33 -42.94 44.07
C TYR A 3 48.73 -42.78 42.68
N LEU A 4 47.76 -41.87 42.53
CA LEU A 4 47.31 -41.44 41.20
C LEU A 4 48.40 -40.52 40.61
N PRO A 5 48.95 -40.81 39.42
CA PRO A 5 49.92 -39.93 38.80
C PRO A 5 49.28 -38.59 38.47
N LYS A 6 49.93 -37.50 38.91
CA LYS A 6 49.51 -36.13 38.59
C LYS A 6 49.81 -35.88 37.11
N ASN A 7 48.78 -35.91 36.27
CA ASN A 7 48.89 -35.50 34.88
C ASN A 7 49.38 -34.05 34.83
N ARG A 8 50.56 -33.84 34.22
CA ARG A 8 51.03 -32.50 33.88
C ARG A 8 50.25 -32.07 32.65
N GLU A 9 49.20 -31.28 32.86
CA GLU A 9 48.56 -30.55 31.76
C GLU A 9 49.61 -29.59 31.19
N GLY A 10 50.06 -29.85 29.95
CA GLY A 10 50.98 -28.97 29.24
C GLY A 10 50.26 -27.67 28.86
N GLY A 11 50.94 -26.53 29.03
CA GLY A 11 50.43 -25.24 28.55
C GLY A 11 50.48 -25.13 27.02
N PHE A 12 49.75 -24.16 26.46
CA PHE A 12 49.71 -23.92 25.02
C PHE A 12 51.00 -23.26 24.50
N THR A 13 51.40 -23.64 23.29
CA THR A 13 52.46 -22.96 22.55
C THR A 13 51.94 -21.64 21.94
N LEU A 14 52.85 -20.69 21.69
CA LEU A 14 52.51 -19.44 21.00
C LEU A 14 51.91 -19.68 19.61
N VAL A 15 52.39 -20.72 18.90
CA VAL A 15 51.89 -21.07 17.57
C VAL A 15 50.46 -21.58 17.63
N GLU A 16 50.11 -22.43 18.61
CA GLU A 16 48.73 -22.90 18.80
C GLU A 16 47.77 -21.74 19.12
N LEU A 17 48.20 -20.76 19.92
CA LEU A 17 47.41 -19.57 20.22
C LEU A 17 47.17 -18.72 18.95
N LEU A 18 48.21 -18.51 18.14
CA LEU A 18 48.08 -17.75 16.88
C LEU A 18 47.16 -18.45 15.89
N ILE A 19 47.26 -19.77 15.76
CA ILE A 19 46.37 -20.56 14.89
C ILE A 19 44.93 -20.47 15.39
N ALA A 20 44.70 -20.67 16.70
CA ALA A 20 43.37 -20.58 17.30
C ALA A 20 42.72 -19.21 17.11
N MET A 21 43.48 -18.13 17.32
CA MET A 21 43.00 -16.76 17.09
C MET A 21 42.68 -16.51 15.61
N THR A 22 43.55 -16.97 14.71
CA THR A 22 43.36 -16.80 13.27
C THR A 22 42.08 -17.49 12.80
N ILE A 23 41.85 -18.74 13.23
CA ILE A 23 40.61 -19.47 12.93
C ILE A 23 39.41 -18.76 13.57
N GLY A 24 39.52 -18.28 14.81
CA GLY A 24 38.46 -17.53 15.48
C GLY A 24 38.05 -16.27 14.72
N LEU A 25 39.01 -15.49 14.21
CA LEU A 25 38.73 -14.30 13.40
C LEU A 25 38.06 -14.64 12.07
N ILE A 26 38.48 -15.72 11.40
CA ILE A 26 37.84 -16.18 10.15
C ILE A 26 36.38 -16.54 10.40
N ILE A 27 36.09 -17.27 11.48
CA ILE A 27 34.73 -17.65 11.85
C ILE A 27 33.90 -16.40 12.18
N LEU A 28 34.44 -15.47 12.99
CA LEU A 28 33.75 -14.22 13.31
C LEU A 28 33.47 -13.36 12.08
N ALA A 29 34.40 -13.29 11.12
CA ALA A 29 34.19 -12.60 9.85
C ALA A 29 33.05 -13.23 9.02
N ALA A 30 33.04 -14.56 8.92
CA ALA A 30 31.96 -15.29 8.24
C ALA A 30 30.59 -15.06 8.90
N LEU A 31 30.53 -15.15 10.23
CA LEU A 31 29.30 -14.90 11.00
C LEU A 31 28.81 -13.45 10.84
N SER A 32 29.73 -12.49 10.89
CA SER A 32 29.42 -11.07 10.70
C SER A 32 28.85 -10.80 9.31
N SER A 33 29.44 -11.40 8.27
CA SER A 33 28.92 -11.29 6.90
C SER A 33 27.50 -11.83 6.78
N THR A 34 27.23 -13.01 7.35
CA THR A 34 25.89 -13.61 7.35
C THR A 34 24.89 -12.73 8.12
N PHE A 35 25.28 -12.18 9.26
CA PHE A 35 24.44 -11.29 10.05
C PHE A 35 24.05 -10.02 9.29
N LEU A 36 25.00 -9.39 8.60
CA LEU A 36 24.73 -8.19 7.78
C LEU A 36 23.77 -8.51 6.63
N MET A 37 23.96 -9.65 5.97
CA MET A 37 23.04 -10.12 4.93
C MET A 37 21.64 -10.35 5.49
N GLN A 38 21.53 -11.01 6.65
CA GLN A 38 20.26 -11.29 7.28
C GLN A 38 19.52 -10.01 7.66
N ARG A 39 20.22 -9.01 8.21
CA ARG A 39 19.66 -7.69 8.50
C ARG A 39 19.10 -7.02 7.25
N LYS A 40 19.85 -7.02 6.14
CA LYS A 40 19.38 -6.46 4.86
C LYS A 40 18.11 -7.14 4.36
N ILE A 41 18.05 -8.47 4.46
CA ILE A 41 16.86 -9.25 4.07
C ILE A 41 15.66 -8.84 4.92
N TYR A 42 15.84 -8.67 6.23
CA TYR A 42 14.76 -8.19 7.11
C TYR A 42 14.27 -6.80 6.72
N ASP A 43 15.17 -5.85 6.48
CA ASP A 43 14.81 -4.48 6.09
C ASP A 43 14.03 -4.45 4.75
N VAL A 44 14.42 -5.28 3.79
CA VAL A 44 13.70 -5.42 2.51
C VAL A 44 12.33 -6.07 2.72
N GLN A 45 12.25 -7.10 3.58
CA GLN A 45 11.00 -7.78 3.88
C GLN A 45 9.99 -6.84 4.57
N GLU A 46 10.45 -6.02 5.51
CA GLU A 46 9.63 -5.00 6.17
C GLU A 46 9.04 -4.03 5.15
N GLN A 47 9.87 -3.49 4.25
CA GLN A 47 9.40 -2.59 3.18
C GLN A 47 8.39 -3.25 2.24
N ILE A 48 8.55 -4.53 1.92
CA ILE A 48 7.59 -5.27 1.10
C ILE A 48 6.25 -5.42 1.83
N VAL A 49 6.28 -5.74 3.13
CA VAL A 49 5.08 -5.87 3.95
C VAL A 49 4.33 -4.54 4.02
N GLU A 50 5.04 -3.45 4.31
CA GLU A 50 4.47 -2.10 4.36
C GLU A 50 3.82 -1.72 3.01
N MET A 51 4.53 -1.90 1.90
CA MET A 51 4.02 -1.64 0.54
C MET A 51 2.70 -2.39 0.27
N VAL A 52 2.64 -3.68 0.60
CA VAL A 52 1.44 -4.51 0.38
C VAL A 52 0.30 -4.09 1.30
N GLN A 53 0.58 -3.78 2.57
CA GLN A 53 -0.42 -3.33 3.53
C GLN A 53 -1.04 -2.00 3.12
N THR A 54 -0.23 -1.02 2.71
CA THR A 54 -0.69 0.27 2.21
C THR A 54 -1.57 0.10 0.98
N ALA A 55 -1.16 -0.72 0.00
CA ALA A 55 -1.96 -0.98 -1.19
C ALA A 55 -3.32 -1.64 -0.85
N ARG A 56 -3.32 -2.62 0.05
CA ARG A 56 -4.56 -3.30 0.49
C ARG A 56 -5.49 -2.37 1.25
N ALA A 57 -4.97 -1.60 2.20
CA ALA A 57 -5.76 -0.64 2.96
C ALA A 57 -6.39 0.43 2.04
N ALA A 58 -5.63 0.95 1.09
CA ALA A 58 -6.11 1.89 0.09
C ALA A 58 -7.25 1.28 -0.76
N MET A 59 -7.02 0.08 -1.31
CA MET A 59 -8.02 -0.64 -2.11
C MET A 59 -9.30 -0.96 -1.33
N ASP A 60 -9.18 -1.39 -0.07
CA ASP A 60 -10.33 -1.77 0.77
C ASP A 60 -11.21 -0.56 1.10
N MET A 61 -10.58 0.59 1.41
CA MET A 61 -11.30 1.83 1.69
C MET A 61 -11.96 2.40 0.43
N MET A 62 -11.23 2.51 -0.68
CA MET A 62 -11.79 2.95 -1.97
C MET A 62 -12.96 2.05 -2.41
N THR A 63 -12.80 0.73 -2.30
CA THR A 63 -13.85 -0.23 -2.67
C THR A 63 -15.11 0.01 -1.83
N ARG A 64 -14.98 0.28 -0.53
CA ARG A 64 -16.13 0.56 0.33
C ARG A 64 -16.87 1.82 -0.09
N GLU A 65 -16.15 2.89 -0.38
CA GLU A 65 -16.71 4.18 -0.78
C GLU A 65 -17.40 4.09 -2.15
N ILE A 66 -16.74 3.47 -3.13
CA ILE A 66 -17.32 3.24 -4.46
C ILE A 66 -18.58 2.38 -4.39
N ARG A 67 -18.64 1.41 -3.47
CA ARG A 67 -19.84 0.59 -3.30
C ARG A 67 -21.05 1.38 -2.81
N MET A 68 -20.83 2.50 -2.13
CA MET A 68 -21.87 3.40 -1.63
C MET A 68 -22.23 4.49 -2.65
N ALA A 69 -21.47 4.65 -3.73
CA ALA A 69 -21.75 5.62 -4.78
C ALA A 69 -23.21 5.56 -5.25
N GLY A 70 -23.83 6.73 -5.40
CA GLY A 70 -25.21 6.91 -5.83
C GLY A 70 -26.26 6.58 -4.77
N TYR A 71 -25.87 6.44 -3.50
CA TYR A 71 -26.84 6.31 -2.43
C TYR A 71 -27.59 7.64 -2.28
N ASP A 72 -28.88 7.63 -2.61
CA ASP A 72 -29.74 8.83 -2.67
C ASP A 72 -31.11 8.51 -2.04
N PRO A 73 -31.25 8.63 -0.71
CA PRO A 73 -32.51 8.35 -0.03
C PRO A 73 -33.55 9.48 -0.18
N THR A 74 -33.15 10.68 -0.60
CA THR A 74 -34.04 11.83 -0.81
C THR A 74 -34.61 11.88 -2.24
N GLY A 75 -33.97 11.21 -3.19
CA GLY A 75 -34.35 11.18 -4.59
C GLY A 75 -33.95 12.46 -5.34
N ALA A 76 -32.87 13.12 -4.94
CA ALA A 76 -32.37 14.34 -5.54
C ALA A 76 -31.87 14.16 -6.99
N GLY A 77 -31.42 12.95 -7.35
CA GLY A 77 -31.10 12.58 -8.72
C GLY A 77 -29.72 13.05 -9.20
N PHE A 78 -28.69 12.92 -8.37
CA PHE A 78 -27.29 13.18 -8.76
C PHE A 78 -26.59 11.92 -9.30
N ASP A 79 -25.51 12.13 -10.06
CA ASP A 79 -24.65 11.04 -10.52
C ASP A 79 -23.73 10.55 -9.40
N GLY A 80 -23.89 9.30 -8.96
CA GLY A 80 -23.06 8.71 -7.90
C GLY A 80 -21.57 8.61 -8.22
N ILE A 81 -21.22 8.56 -9.51
CA ILE A 81 -19.85 8.67 -10.02
C ILE A 81 -19.91 9.60 -11.21
N THR A 82 -19.01 10.58 -11.28
CA THR A 82 -18.84 11.47 -12.44
C THR A 82 -17.61 11.04 -13.23
N TYR A 83 -17.69 11.00 -14.57
CA TYR A 83 -16.52 10.77 -15.41
C TYR A 83 -15.56 11.96 -15.28
N ASP A 84 -14.30 11.66 -14.95
CA ASP A 84 -13.18 12.59 -14.99
C ASP A 84 -11.92 11.77 -15.35
N ALA A 85 -10.99 12.32 -16.12
CA ALA A 85 -9.82 11.58 -16.59
C ALA A 85 -8.69 11.54 -15.55
N ASP A 86 -8.65 12.51 -14.65
CA ASP A 86 -7.51 12.80 -13.78
C ASP A 86 -7.82 12.51 -12.29
N GLN A 87 -9.09 12.54 -11.92
CA GLN A 87 -9.55 12.24 -10.56
C GLN A 87 -10.75 11.30 -10.55
N LEU A 88 -10.83 10.47 -9.51
CA LEU A 88 -12.00 9.63 -9.26
C LEU A 88 -12.92 10.37 -8.29
N GLU A 89 -14.11 10.76 -8.77
CA GLU A 89 -15.16 11.37 -7.96
C GLU A 89 -16.24 10.36 -7.59
N ILE A 90 -16.57 10.30 -6.30
CA ILE A 90 -17.59 9.42 -5.71
C ILE A 90 -18.56 10.30 -4.93
N LYS A 91 -19.85 10.15 -5.19
CA LYS A 91 -20.93 10.91 -4.57
C LYS A 91 -21.96 10.01 -3.91
N ALA A 92 -22.37 10.34 -2.70
CA ALA A 92 -23.40 9.64 -1.95
C ALA A 92 -23.99 10.55 -0.86
N ASP A 93 -25.31 10.60 -0.76
CA ASP A 93 -26.09 11.40 0.19
C ASP A 93 -26.30 10.57 1.48
N MET A 94 -25.42 10.73 2.47
CA MET A 94 -25.21 9.79 3.58
C MET A 94 -25.68 10.36 4.92
N TYR A 95 -26.31 9.52 5.75
CA TYR A 95 -26.58 9.87 7.14
C TYR A 95 -25.29 10.08 7.96
N GLN A 96 -25.05 11.32 8.40
CA GLN A 96 -24.04 11.67 9.39
C GLN A 96 -24.60 11.63 10.81
N THR A 97 -23.78 11.14 11.74
CA THR A 97 -24.17 10.92 13.15
C THR A 97 -24.24 12.19 14.00
N ASN A 98 -23.80 13.34 13.47
CA ASN A 98 -23.70 14.62 14.17
C ASN A 98 -24.84 15.62 13.85
N ASN A 99 -25.90 15.17 13.17
CA ASN A 99 -27.12 15.95 12.89
C ASN A 99 -26.91 17.21 12.03
N THR A 100 -25.78 17.31 11.32
CA THR A 100 -25.46 18.37 10.34
C THR A 100 -25.36 17.88 8.90
N GLY A 101 -25.49 16.56 8.66
CA GLY A 101 -25.52 15.96 7.33
C GLY A 101 -26.46 14.76 7.32
N ASN A 102 -27.72 15.01 7.61
CA ASN A 102 -28.76 14.04 7.27
C ASN A 102 -29.03 14.18 5.77
N PRO A 103 -29.51 13.14 5.11
CA PRO A 103 -29.79 13.27 3.71
C PRO A 103 -30.76 14.40 3.40
N ASP A 104 -30.26 15.41 2.71
CA ASP A 104 -30.97 16.67 2.43
C ASP A 104 -31.09 16.94 0.93
N GLY A 105 -30.53 16.05 0.12
CA GLY A 105 -30.64 16.09 -1.33
C GLY A 105 -29.54 16.88 -2.02
N ASP A 106 -28.43 17.16 -1.33
CA ASP A 106 -27.19 17.54 -1.97
C ASP A 106 -26.04 16.55 -1.65
N THR A 107 -24.82 16.89 -2.08
CA THR A 107 -23.61 16.09 -1.82
C THR A 107 -22.46 16.98 -1.36
N ASP A 108 -22.77 18.18 -0.87
CA ASP A 108 -21.76 19.21 -0.58
C ASP A 108 -21.18 19.05 0.84
N ASP A 109 -21.73 18.11 1.59
CA ASP A 109 -21.30 17.78 2.93
C ASP A 109 -20.05 16.90 2.99
N SER A 110 -19.45 16.88 4.19
CA SER A 110 -18.27 16.06 4.44
C SER A 110 -18.56 14.58 4.25
N ASN A 111 -17.71 13.91 3.46
CA ASN A 111 -17.82 12.49 3.07
C ASN A 111 -18.93 12.15 2.08
N GLU A 112 -19.63 13.14 1.54
CA GLU A 112 -20.67 12.92 0.53
C GLU A 112 -20.14 13.10 -0.88
N HIS A 113 -19.16 13.98 -1.06
CA HIS A 113 -18.36 14.08 -2.28
C HIS A 113 -16.90 13.76 -1.98
N ILE A 114 -16.48 12.54 -2.34
CA ILE A 114 -15.13 12.05 -2.13
C ILE A 114 -14.36 12.11 -3.44
N LYS A 115 -13.15 12.68 -3.40
CA LYS A 115 -12.26 12.77 -4.56
C LYS A 115 -10.95 12.07 -4.27
N TYR A 116 -10.53 11.21 -5.19
CA TYR A 116 -9.20 10.61 -5.19
C TYR A 116 -8.40 11.13 -6.36
N THR A 117 -7.16 11.52 -6.11
CA THR A 117 -6.28 12.03 -7.16
C THR A 117 -4.84 11.61 -6.93
N MET A 118 -4.10 11.45 -8.01
CA MET A 118 -2.65 11.33 -8.01
C MET A 118 -2.13 12.29 -9.08
N ASP A 119 -1.39 13.32 -8.68
CA ASP A 119 -0.89 14.36 -9.58
C ASP A 119 0.62 14.56 -9.44
N SER A 120 1.15 15.50 -10.22
CA SER A 120 2.57 15.83 -10.22
C SER A 120 3.04 16.62 -9.00
N ASP A 121 2.14 17.24 -8.24
CA ASP A 121 2.48 18.03 -7.06
C ASP A 121 2.90 17.10 -5.90
N TYR A 122 2.27 15.93 -5.83
CA TYR A 122 2.54 14.88 -4.84
C TYR A 122 2.90 13.56 -5.53
N PRO A 123 4.11 13.46 -6.11
CA PRO A 123 4.51 12.27 -6.83
C PRO A 123 4.54 11.07 -5.90
N PHE A 124 4.01 9.95 -6.39
CA PHE A 124 3.88 8.70 -5.65
C PHE A 124 2.91 8.71 -4.47
N GLU A 125 1.98 9.66 -4.42
CA GLU A 125 0.93 9.73 -3.41
C GLU A 125 -0.45 9.69 -4.04
N ILE A 126 -1.35 8.91 -3.45
CA ILE A 126 -2.79 9.10 -3.65
C ILE A 126 -3.25 10.08 -2.58
N ARG A 127 -3.95 11.14 -3.01
CA ARG A 127 -4.60 12.11 -2.14
C ARG A 127 -6.10 11.87 -2.12
N ARG A 128 -6.73 12.07 -0.97
CA ARG A 128 -8.18 11.95 -0.76
C ARG A 128 -8.74 13.25 -0.21
N ASP A 129 -9.83 13.73 -0.77
CA ASP A 129 -10.59 14.89 -0.30
C ASP A 129 -12.02 14.46 0.04
N THR A 130 -12.55 14.93 1.16
CA THR A 130 -13.92 14.70 1.62
C THR A 130 -14.62 15.98 2.05
N GLY A 131 -14.27 17.11 1.44
CA GLY A 131 -14.80 18.44 1.78
C GLY A 131 -13.88 19.26 2.70
N GLY A 132 -12.79 18.67 3.19
CA GLY A 132 -11.78 19.34 4.02
C GLY A 132 -10.50 19.74 3.27
N GLY A 133 -10.43 19.48 1.96
CA GLY A 133 -9.22 19.63 1.15
C GLY A 133 -8.46 18.32 0.98
N ARG A 134 -7.46 18.34 0.09
CA ARG A 134 -6.70 17.15 -0.33
C ARG A 134 -5.72 16.71 0.76
N GLN A 135 -5.98 15.55 1.36
CA GLN A 135 -5.16 14.93 2.40
C GLN A 135 -4.38 13.74 1.83
N GLU A 136 -3.25 13.40 2.46
CA GLU A 136 -2.52 12.18 2.16
C GLU A 136 -3.38 10.95 2.49
N PHE A 137 -3.50 10.03 1.53
CA PHE A 137 -4.27 8.81 1.69
C PHE A 137 -3.42 7.55 1.59
N ALA A 138 -2.56 7.48 0.57
CA ALA A 138 -1.64 6.36 0.40
C ALA A 138 -0.30 6.84 -0.16
N LEU A 139 0.78 6.46 0.49
CA LEU A 139 2.15 6.77 0.09
C LEU A 139 2.78 5.63 -0.71
N ASN A 140 3.86 5.97 -1.42
CA ASN A 140 4.67 5.02 -2.20
C ASN A 140 3.83 4.27 -3.25
N ILE A 141 2.98 4.99 -3.96
CA ILE A 141 2.17 4.48 -5.06
C ILE A 141 2.85 4.82 -6.38
N GLN A 142 3.36 3.83 -7.10
CA GLN A 142 3.95 4.03 -8.43
C GLN A 142 2.91 4.47 -9.47
N THR A 143 1.73 3.87 -9.46
CA THR A 143 0.62 4.24 -10.36
C THR A 143 -0.73 4.05 -9.69
N PHE A 144 -1.65 4.97 -9.92
CA PHE A 144 -3.07 4.86 -9.60
C PHE A 144 -3.87 5.13 -10.87
N THR A 145 -4.65 4.13 -11.32
CA THR A 145 -5.49 4.27 -12.51
C THR A 145 -6.88 3.74 -12.23
N PHE A 146 -7.87 4.32 -12.90
CA PHE A 146 -9.25 3.87 -12.82
C PHE A 146 -9.89 3.89 -14.22
N ASP A 147 -10.61 2.82 -14.54
CA ASP A 147 -11.41 2.73 -15.77
C ASP A 147 -12.89 2.74 -15.40
N TYR A 148 -13.66 3.55 -16.12
CA TYR A 148 -15.12 3.54 -16.02
C TYR A 148 -15.71 2.57 -17.04
N LEU A 149 -16.55 1.66 -16.58
CA LEU A 149 -17.16 0.63 -17.41
C LEU A 149 -18.69 0.72 -17.34
N ASN A 150 -19.34 0.43 -18.46
CA ASN A 150 -20.79 0.30 -18.54
C ASN A 150 -21.30 -1.05 -18.02
N SER A 151 -22.61 -1.28 -18.10
CA SER A 151 -23.26 -2.53 -17.68
C SER A 151 -22.74 -3.79 -18.39
N ALA A 152 -22.24 -3.64 -19.61
CA ALA A 152 -21.64 -4.71 -20.39
C ALA A 152 -20.13 -4.90 -20.11
N GLY A 153 -19.56 -4.15 -19.17
CA GLY A 153 -18.13 -4.18 -18.83
C GLY A 153 -17.23 -3.49 -19.87
N SER A 154 -17.79 -2.72 -20.80
CA SER A 154 -17.04 -1.97 -21.80
C SER A 154 -16.69 -0.57 -21.28
N ALA A 155 -15.50 -0.07 -21.64
CA ALA A 155 -15.08 1.28 -21.24
C ALA A 155 -16.07 2.34 -21.74
N THR A 156 -16.39 3.30 -20.88
CA THR A 156 -17.27 4.44 -21.19
C THR A 156 -16.68 5.74 -20.64
N THR A 157 -16.94 6.82 -21.35
CA THR A 157 -16.66 8.19 -20.90
C THR A 157 -17.95 8.96 -20.63
N THR A 158 -19.10 8.34 -20.87
CA THR A 158 -20.42 8.90 -20.57
C THR A 158 -20.78 8.59 -19.12
N THR A 159 -20.86 9.63 -18.28
CA THR A 159 -21.22 9.52 -16.85
C THR A 159 -22.46 8.65 -16.61
N ALA A 160 -23.53 8.91 -17.36
CA ALA A 160 -24.80 8.21 -17.22
C ALA A 160 -24.73 6.69 -17.49
N ASP A 161 -23.71 6.23 -18.23
CA ASP A 161 -23.52 4.82 -18.58
C ASP A 161 -22.66 4.06 -17.57
N ILE A 162 -22.03 4.75 -16.60
CA ILE A 162 -21.09 4.13 -15.65
C ILE A 162 -21.84 3.18 -14.71
N ARG A 163 -21.45 1.91 -14.71
CA ARG A 163 -22.01 0.87 -13.82
C ARG A 163 -20.95 0.12 -13.04
N GLN A 164 -19.69 0.17 -13.47
CA GLN A 164 -18.58 -0.44 -12.78
C GLN A 164 -17.33 0.45 -12.85
N ILE A 165 -16.48 0.37 -11.82
CA ILE A 165 -15.16 0.99 -11.82
C ILE A 165 -14.12 -0.11 -11.66
N ARG A 166 -13.10 -0.11 -12.52
CA ARG A 166 -11.88 -0.90 -12.29
C ARG A 166 -10.81 0.01 -11.73
N ILE A 167 -10.33 -0.27 -10.52
CA ILE A 167 -9.17 0.41 -9.94
C ILE A 167 -7.95 -0.48 -10.08
N THR A 168 -6.82 0.12 -10.46
CA THR A 168 -5.50 -0.51 -10.39
C THR A 168 -4.53 0.38 -9.62
N ILE A 169 -3.96 -0.16 -8.55
CA ILE A 169 -2.92 0.48 -7.74
C ILE A 169 -1.65 -0.34 -7.87
N THR A 170 -0.55 0.29 -8.31
CA THR A 170 0.79 -0.29 -8.22
C THR A 170 1.52 0.43 -7.11
N ALA A 171 1.74 -0.24 -5.98
CA ALA A 171 2.57 0.26 -4.90
C ALA A 171 4.04 -0.08 -5.15
N ARG A 172 4.95 0.66 -4.49
CA ARG A 172 6.39 0.46 -4.53
C ARG A 172 6.99 0.49 -3.12
N THR A 173 8.17 -0.10 -2.96
CA THR A 173 8.94 0.05 -1.71
C THR A 173 9.32 1.52 -1.49
N SER A 174 9.44 1.93 -0.23
CA SER A 174 9.81 3.29 0.14
C SER A 174 11.26 3.62 -0.21
N LYS A 175 12.13 2.61 -0.27
CA LYS A 175 13.54 2.74 -0.66
C LYS A 175 13.90 1.80 -1.80
N ALA A 176 14.93 2.20 -2.56
CA ALA A 176 15.53 1.35 -3.57
C ALA A 176 16.44 0.31 -2.91
N ASP A 177 16.33 -0.94 -3.35
CA ASP A 177 17.24 -2.03 -3.02
C ASP A 177 18.34 -2.09 -4.08
N ALA A 178 19.58 -1.83 -3.68
CA ALA A 178 20.73 -1.84 -4.59
C ALA A 178 20.99 -3.22 -5.23
N ASP A 179 20.53 -4.31 -4.60
CA ASP A 179 20.66 -5.67 -5.17
C ASP A 179 19.50 -6.01 -6.12
N TYR A 180 18.57 -5.07 -6.32
CA TYR A 180 17.44 -5.19 -7.24
C TYR A 180 17.63 -4.22 -8.40
N SER A 181 17.80 -4.74 -9.63
CA SER A 181 18.07 -3.90 -10.80
C SER A 181 16.81 -3.47 -11.56
N ALA A 182 15.70 -4.17 -11.39
CA ALA A 182 14.44 -3.82 -12.02
C ALA A 182 13.81 -2.58 -11.37
N ASN A 183 12.99 -1.84 -12.13
CA ASN A 183 12.22 -0.69 -11.65
C ASN A 183 13.07 0.33 -10.85
N ASN A 184 14.31 0.57 -11.28
CA ASN A 184 15.27 1.46 -10.63
C ASN A 184 15.52 1.12 -9.14
N GLY A 185 15.47 -0.16 -8.78
CA GLY A 185 15.68 -0.63 -7.41
C GLY A 185 14.42 -0.70 -6.56
N TYR A 186 13.27 -0.28 -7.06
CA TYR A 186 12.03 -0.32 -6.29
C TYR A 186 11.25 -1.60 -6.59
N ARG A 187 10.97 -2.39 -5.55
CA ARG A 187 10.06 -3.53 -5.71
C ARG A 187 8.64 -2.99 -5.80
N THR A 188 7.81 -3.58 -6.64
CA THR A 188 6.44 -3.12 -6.88
C THR A 188 5.42 -4.24 -6.64
N HIS A 189 4.22 -3.87 -6.25
CA HIS A 189 3.08 -4.79 -6.14
C HIS A 189 1.81 -4.14 -6.67
N THR A 190 1.15 -4.81 -7.60
CA THR A 190 -0.07 -4.30 -8.25
C THR A 190 -1.31 -5.03 -7.73
N LEU A 191 -2.32 -4.25 -7.37
CA LEU A 191 -3.66 -4.72 -7.03
C LEU A 191 -4.66 -4.14 -8.03
N THR A 192 -5.56 -4.98 -8.51
CA THR A 192 -6.67 -4.58 -9.36
C THR A 192 -7.97 -5.06 -8.74
N SER A 193 -8.98 -4.20 -8.68
CA SER A 193 -10.34 -4.54 -8.26
C SER A 193 -11.35 -3.99 -9.25
N LEU A 194 -12.37 -4.79 -9.54
CA LEU A 194 -13.55 -4.38 -10.29
C LEU A 194 -14.70 -4.23 -9.29
N ILE A 195 -15.21 -3.02 -9.16
CA ILE A 195 -16.26 -2.68 -8.21
C ILE A 195 -17.53 -2.32 -9.00
N THR A 196 -18.63 -2.98 -8.65
CA THR A 196 -19.99 -2.59 -9.07
C THR A 196 -20.67 -1.88 -7.89
N PRO A 197 -20.87 -0.55 -7.95
CA PRO A 197 -21.68 0.16 -6.98
C PRO A 197 -23.10 -0.37 -6.93
N ARG A 198 -23.70 -0.42 -5.74
CA ARG A 198 -25.02 -1.04 -5.57
C ARG A 198 -26.17 -0.15 -6.03
N ASN A 199 -25.96 1.17 -6.02
CA ASN A 199 -27.03 2.14 -6.25
C ASN A 199 -27.06 2.69 -7.69
N LEU A 200 -26.06 2.38 -8.52
CA LEU A 200 -25.98 2.84 -9.92
C LEU A 200 -26.72 1.94 -10.92
N GLY A 201 -27.38 0.89 -10.45
CA GLY A 201 -28.03 -0.12 -11.29
C GLY A 201 -27.02 -1.03 -12.02
N LEU A 202 -27.54 -2.04 -12.71
CA LEU A 202 -26.83 -2.82 -13.73
C LEU A 202 -27.57 -2.66 -15.05
#